data_AF-A0A6C0CR58-F1
#
_entry.id   AF-A0A6C0CR58-F1
#
_cell.length_a   1.000
_cell.length_b   1.000
_cell.length_c   1.000
_cell.angle_alpha   90.00
_cell.angle_beta   90.00
_cell.angle_gamma   90.00
#
_symmetry.space_group_name_H-M   'P 1'
#
loop_
_entity.id
_entity.type
_entity.pdbx_description
1 polymer ?
#
loop_
_entity_poly.entity_id
_entity_poly.type
_entity_poly.pdbx_seq_one_letter_code
_entity_poly.pdbx_strand_id
1 'polypeptide(L)'
;MEKVIASKIAILIEESILKGEISKDSPMKLIAKGMEMLEMFPNMKGDEKKALLVKAIEKIAVGADGVAGTDDDIIPKSVVDALKTILEKDLIGDIIQVIAGAARGEFNLQQSKLIVVETAKVTKTCIPTLMTCLLKK
;
A
#
# COMPACT_ATOMS: atom_id res chain seq x y z
N MET A 1 1.25 -26.71 -8.42
CA MET A 1 1.86 -26.43 -7.10
C MET A 1 1.31 -25.14 -6.50
N GLU A 2 1.39 -24.02 -7.22
CA GLU A 2 0.86 -22.70 -6.80
C GLU A 2 -0.61 -22.72 -6.33
N LYS A 3 -1.53 -23.34 -7.10
CA LYS A 3 -2.96 -23.48 -6.72
C LYS A 3 -3.19 -24.20 -5.39
N VAL A 4 -2.33 -25.17 -5.06
CA VAL A 4 -2.42 -25.94 -3.81
C VAL A 4 -1.96 -25.08 -2.64
N ILE A 5 -0.87 -24.32 -2.82
CA ILE A 5 -0.35 -23.41 -1.79
C ILE A 5 -1.36 -22.28 -1.53
N ALA A 6 -1.90 -21.66 -2.58
CA ALA A 6 -2.93 -20.62 -2.46
C ALA A 6 -4.17 -21.13 -1.72
N SER A 7 -4.60 -22.36 -1.97
CA SER A 7 -5.74 -22.96 -1.26
C SER A 7 -5.43 -23.26 0.21
N LYS A 8 -4.22 -23.70 0.54
CA LYS A 8 -3.81 -23.90 1.94
C LYS A 8 -3.75 -22.59 2.70
N ILE A 9 -3.16 -21.55 2.11
CA ILE A 9 -3.08 -20.22 2.71
C ILE A 9 -4.48 -19.62 2.90
N ALA A 10 -5.34 -19.74 1.90
CA ALA A 10 -6.75 -19.32 1.98
C ALA A 10 -7.45 -19.92 3.21
N ILE A 11 -7.35 -21.24 3.41
CA ILE A 11 -7.97 -21.94 4.55
C ILE A 11 -7.39 -21.43 5.88
N LEU A 12 -6.07 -21.25 5.98
CA LEU A 12 -5.44 -20.77 7.21
C LEU A 12 -5.87 -19.34 7.56
N ILE A 13 -5.99 -18.45 6.56
CA ILE A 13 -6.46 -17.09 6.77
C ILE A 13 -7.93 -17.10 7.21
N GLU A 14 -8.77 -17.90 6.54
CA GLU A 14 -10.19 -18.05 6.88
C GLU A 14 -10.37 -18.54 8.32
N GLU A 15 -9.65 -19.60 8.73
CA GLU A 15 -9.69 -20.11 10.09
C GLU A 15 -9.27 -19.05 11.13
N SER A 16 -8.21 -18.29 10.85
CA SER A 16 -7.74 -17.23 11.77
C SER A 16 -8.70 -16.05 11.84
N ILE A 17 -9.46 -15.75 10.77
CA ILE A 17 -10.56 -14.77 10.82
C ILE A 17 -11.69 -15.30 11.72
N LEU A 18 -12.10 -16.56 11.52
CA LEU A 18 -13.18 -17.19 12.31
C LEU A 18 -12.82 -17.31 13.81
N LYS A 19 -11.55 -17.55 14.13
CA LYS A 19 -11.02 -17.58 15.51
C LYS A 19 -10.86 -16.18 16.12
N GLY A 20 -11.03 -15.10 15.33
CA GLY A 20 -10.87 -13.72 15.79
C GLY A 20 -9.41 -13.27 15.94
N GLU A 21 -8.44 -14.04 15.44
CA GLU A 21 -7.01 -13.70 15.48
C GLU A 21 -6.66 -12.62 14.45
N ILE A 22 -7.40 -12.58 13.33
CA ILE A 22 -7.25 -11.60 12.26
C ILE A 22 -8.56 -10.83 12.11
N SER A 23 -8.46 -9.50 12.10
CA SER A 23 -9.59 -8.64 11.78
C SER A 23 -9.79 -8.59 10.27
N LYS A 24 -10.97 -8.99 9.80
CA LYS A 24 -11.40 -8.91 8.41
C LYS A 24 -11.56 -7.48 7.88
N ASP A 25 -11.57 -6.49 8.77
CA ASP A 25 -11.81 -5.07 8.44
C ASP A 25 -10.51 -4.29 8.21
N SER A 26 -9.34 -4.94 8.33
CA SER A 26 -8.04 -4.28 8.26
C SER A 26 -7.15 -4.91 7.18
N PRO A 27 -6.94 -4.21 6.05
CA PRO A 27 -6.05 -4.67 4.97
C PRO A 27 -4.64 -4.98 5.48
N MET A 28 -4.09 -4.12 6.35
CA MET A 28 -2.74 -4.28 6.87
C MET A 28 -2.60 -5.51 7.79
N LYS A 29 -3.61 -5.84 8.59
CA LYS A 29 -3.56 -7.03 9.45
C LYS A 29 -3.64 -8.31 8.62
N LEU A 30 -4.47 -8.32 7.57
CA LEU A 30 -4.54 -9.42 6.61
C LEU A 30 -3.21 -9.61 5.88
N ILE A 31 -2.58 -8.51 5.42
CA ILE A 31 -1.26 -8.55 4.79
C ILE A 31 -0.22 -9.12 5.75
N ALA A 32 -0.13 -8.59 6.97
CA ALA A 32 0.90 -8.99 7.93
C ALA A 32 0.83 -10.49 8.25
N LYS A 33 -0.36 -11.01 8.57
CA LYS A 33 -0.53 -12.44 8.86
C LYS A 33 -0.41 -13.32 7.63
N GLY A 34 -0.91 -12.89 6.48
CA GLY A 34 -0.75 -13.61 5.23
C GLY A 34 0.72 -13.78 4.84
N MET A 35 1.53 -12.73 4.98
CA MET A 35 2.96 -12.79 4.73
C MET A 35 3.70 -13.66 5.75
N GLU A 36 3.32 -13.61 7.03
CA GLU A 36 3.85 -14.52 8.06
C GLU A 36 3.60 -16.00 7.72
N MET A 37 2.39 -16.33 7.25
CA MET A 37 2.08 -17.69 6.79
C MET A 37 2.88 -18.10 5.55
N LEU A 38 3.19 -17.14 4.67
CA LEU A 38 3.99 -17.39 3.47
C LEU A 38 5.48 -17.57 3.76
N GLU A 39 5.99 -17.16 4.93
CA GLU A 39 7.35 -17.46 5.37
C GLU A 39 7.58 -18.96 5.62
N MET A 40 6.51 -19.75 5.79
CA MET A 40 6.61 -21.21 5.81
C MET A 40 7.09 -21.81 4.47
N PHE A 41 7.13 -21.00 3.40
CA PHE A 41 7.58 -21.39 2.06
C PHE A 41 8.84 -20.61 1.64
N PRO A 42 10.03 -20.99 2.16
CA PRO A 42 11.26 -20.20 1.99
C PRO A 42 11.78 -20.12 0.55
N ASN A 43 11.35 -21.03 -0.33
CA ASN A 43 11.80 -21.08 -1.73
C ASN A 43 11.02 -20.13 -2.66
N MET A 44 10.11 -19.31 -2.13
CA MET A 44 9.25 -18.41 -2.92
C MET A 44 9.78 -16.98 -2.87
N LYS A 45 9.82 -16.31 -4.04
CA LYS A 45 10.26 -14.91 -4.12
C LYS A 45 9.21 -13.97 -3.51
N GLY A 46 9.65 -12.79 -3.07
CA GLY A 46 8.75 -11.79 -2.45
C GLY A 46 7.57 -11.40 -3.33
N ASP A 47 7.78 -11.16 -4.62
CA ASP A 47 6.69 -10.78 -5.54
C ASP A 47 5.72 -11.94 -5.81
N GLU A 48 6.23 -13.18 -5.84
CA GLU A 48 5.40 -14.38 -5.94
C GLU A 48 4.53 -14.55 -4.69
N LYS A 49 5.09 -14.30 -3.50
CA LYS A 49 4.36 -14.30 -2.23
C LYS A 49 3.23 -13.26 -2.24
N LYS A 50 3.50 -12.03 -2.68
CA LYS A 50 2.47 -10.96 -2.81
C LYS A 50 1.33 -11.39 -3.72
N ALA A 51 1.63 -11.89 -4.92
CA ALA A 51 0.63 -12.34 -5.88
C ALA A 51 -0.19 -13.52 -5.34
N LEU A 52 0.45 -14.46 -4.64
CA LEU A 52 -0.21 -15.62 -4.07
C LEU A 52 -1.12 -15.25 -2.89
N LEU A 53 -0.72 -14.26 -2.09
CA LEU A 53 -1.54 -13.71 -1.03
C LEU A 53 -2.82 -13.06 -1.57
N VAL A 54 -2.71 -12.23 -2.62
CA VAL A 54 -3.87 -11.63 -3.28
C VAL A 54 -4.84 -12.72 -3.75
N LYS A 55 -4.34 -13.73 -4.48
CA LYS A 55 -5.18 -14.84 -4.95
C LYS A 55 -5.84 -15.63 -3.82
N ALA A 56 -5.13 -15.83 -2.71
CA ALA A 56 -5.67 -16.56 -1.55
C ALA A 56 -6.81 -15.76 -0.89
N ILE A 57 -6.64 -14.45 -0.74
CA ILE A 57 -7.64 -13.56 -0.15
C ILE A 57 -8.85 -13.41 -1.08
N GLU A 58 -8.65 -13.24 -2.37
CA GLU A 58 -9.75 -13.19 -3.36
C GLU A 58 -10.59 -14.47 -3.34
N LYS A 59 -9.97 -15.63 -3.09
CA LYS A 59 -10.67 -16.91 -3.03
C LYS A 59 -11.62 -17.03 -1.84
N ILE A 60 -11.29 -16.41 -0.71
CA ILE A 60 -12.10 -16.47 0.52
C ILE A 60 -12.94 -15.21 0.73
N ALA A 61 -12.66 -14.13 0.01
CA ALA A 61 -13.39 -12.88 0.19
C ALA A 61 -14.86 -13.01 -0.20
N VAL A 62 -15.10 -13.69 -1.32
CA VAL A 62 -16.45 -14.01 -1.82
C VAL A 62 -17.10 -15.04 -0.91
N GLY A 63 -18.31 -14.71 -0.44
CA GLY A 63 -19.14 -15.59 0.37
C GLY A 63 -19.61 -16.85 -0.36
N ALA A 64 -20.57 -17.56 0.25
CA ALA A 64 -21.08 -18.82 -0.30
C ALA A 64 -21.83 -18.62 -1.62
N ASP A 65 -22.32 -17.40 -1.88
CA ASP A 65 -23.00 -17.02 -3.11
C ASP A 65 -22.04 -16.79 -4.30
N GLY A 66 -20.74 -16.65 -4.04
CA GLY A 66 -19.71 -16.38 -5.05
C GLY A 66 -19.77 -14.98 -5.66
N VAL A 67 -20.50 -14.03 -5.07
CA VAL A 67 -20.66 -12.65 -5.55
C VAL A 67 -19.94 -11.69 -4.61
N ALA A 68 -18.98 -10.92 -5.12
CA ALA A 68 -18.24 -9.97 -4.28
C ALA A 68 -19.06 -8.71 -3.98
N GLY A 69 -19.11 -8.29 -2.71
CA GLY A 69 -19.78 -7.09 -2.24
C GLY A 69 -21.15 -7.34 -1.61
N THR A 70 -21.44 -8.58 -1.20
CA THR A 70 -22.68 -9.02 -0.57
C THR A 70 -22.48 -9.20 0.94
N ASP A 71 -23.59 -9.33 1.69
CA ASP A 71 -23.56 -9.43 3.16
C ASP A 71 -22.90 -10.71 3.68
N ASP A 72 -22.75 -11.74 2.83
CA ASP A 72 -22.08 -13.01 3.16
C ASP A 72 -20.57 -13.01 2.86
N ASP A 73 -20.02 -11.90 2.36
CA ASP A 73 -18.58 -11.72 2.19
C ASP A 73 -17.84 -11.95 3.52
N ILE A 74 -16.85 -12.85 3.51
CA ILE A 74 -15.97 -13.06 4.67
C ILE A 74 -15.08 -11.84 4.87
N ILE A 75 -14.66 -11.19 3.79
CA ILE A 75 -13.82 -10.00 3.79
C ILE A 75 -14.51 -8.93 2.95
N PRO A 76 -14.80 -7.73 3.51
CA PRO A 76 -15.45 -6.67 2.76
C PRO A 76 -14.67 -6.33 1.47
N LYS A 77 -15.37 -6.17 0.35
CA LYS A 77 -14.77 -5.81 -0.93
C LYS A 77 -13.82 -4.61 -0.87
N SER A 78 -14.17 -3.58 -0.10
CA SER A 78 -13.33 -2.38 0.11
C SER A 78 -11.98 -2.71 0.75
N VAL A 79 -11.92 -3.73 1.62
CA VAL A 79 -10.69 -4.21 2.26
C VAL A 79 -9.84 -4.96 1.26
N VAL A 80 -10.45 -5.79 0.40
CA VAL A 80 -9.75 -6.51 -0.68
C VAL A 80 -9.13 -5.53 -1.68
N ASP A 81 -9.88 -4.52 -2.11
CA ASP A 81 -9.39 -3.50 -3.05
C ASP A 81 -8.23 -2.69 -2.47
N ALA A 82 -8.33 -2.32 -1.18
CA ALA A 82 -7.25 -1.64 -0.46
C ALA A 82 -6.00 -2.54 -0.35
N LEU A 83 -6.18 -3.82 -0.03
CA LEU A 83 -5.09 -4.78 0.08
C LEU A 83 -4.36 -4.96 -1.26
N LYS A 84 -5.11 -5.11 -2.35
CA LYS A 84 -4.54 -5.18 -3.71
C LYS A 84 -3.74 -3.93 -4.04
N THR A 85 -4.31 -2.77 -3.76
CA THR A 85 -3.63 -1.48 -3.99
C THR A 85 -2.31 -1.40 -3.23
N ILE A 86 -2.29 -1.82 -1.95
CA ILE A 86 -1.09 -1.79 -1.11
C ILE A 86 0.00 -2.72 -1.65
N LEU A 87 -0.37 -3.94 -2.08
CA LEU A 87 0.58 -4.95 -2.53
C LEU A 87 1.06 -4.73 -3.96
N GLU A 88 0.15 -4.41 -4.89
CA GLU A 88 0.45 -4.24 -6.32
C GLU A 88 1.21 -2.95 -6.61
N LYS A 89 0.95 -1.88 -5.85
CA LYS A 89 1.69 -0.61 -5.98
C LYS A 89 2.92 -0.52 -5.08
N ASP A 90 3.25 -1.59 -4.37
CA ASP A 90 4.37 -1.66 -3.43
C ASP A 90 4.45 -0.50 -2.41
N LEU A 91 3.29 -0.01 -1.95
CA LEU A 91 3.21 1.17 -1.08
C LEU A 91 4.00 1.01 0.22
N ILE A 92 4.09 -0.21 0.75
CA ILE A 92 4.88 -0.52 1.95
C ILE A 92 6.38 -0.32 1.66
N GLY A 93 6.85 -0.78 0.49
CA GLY A 93 8.23 -0.59 0.04
C GLY A 93 8.58 0.88 -0.07
N ASP A 94 7.71 1.68 -0.70
CA ASP A 94 7.89 3.12 -0.86
C ASP A 94 7.96 3.84 0.49
N ILE A 95 7.07 3.50 1.44
CA ILE A 95 7.09 4.09 2.80
C ILE A 95 8.40 3.75 3.51
N ILE A 96 8.86 2.49 3.43
CA ILE A 96 10.14 2.07 4.01
C ILE A 96 11.29 2.86 3.40
N GLN A 97 11.31 3.05 2.08
CA GLN A 97 12.34 3.84 1.41
C GLN A 97 12.34 5.31 1.86
N VAL A 98 11.18 5.92 2.03
CA VAL A 98 11.07 7.30 2.53
C VAL A 98 11.62 7.40 3.95
N ILE A 99 11.24 6.49 4.85
CA ILE A 99 11.73 6.48 6.24
C ILE A 99 13.25 6.24 6.28
N ALA A 100 13.74 5.27 5.51
CA ALA A 100 15.17 4.96 5.41
C ALA A 100 15.95 6.15 4.85
N GLY A 101 15.45 6.81 3.81
CA GLY A 101 16.06 8.01 3.25
C GLY A 101 16.07 9.17 4.24
N ALA A 102 15.01 9.35 5.03
CA ALA A 102 14.96 10.36 6.09
C ALA A 102 16.00 10.06 7.19
N ALA A 103 16.11 8.81 7.62
CA ALA A 103 17.10 8.38 8.61
C ALA A 103 18.54 8.53 8.11
N ARG A 104 18.79 8.31 6.81
CA ARG A 104 20.10 8.54 6.16
C ARG A 104 20.41 10.02 5.91
N GLY A 105 19.48 10.92 6.17
CA GLY A 105 19.65 12.35 5.93
C GLY A 105 19.58 12.76 4.45
N GLU A 106 19.04 11.90 3.58
CA GLU A 106 18.87 12.20 2.14
C GLU A 106 17.83 13.30 1.92
N PHE A 107 16.91 13.47 2.85
CA PHE A 107 15.96 14.57 2.85
C PHE A 107 16.57 15.79 3.56
N ASN A 108 17.25 16.63 2.78
CA ASN A 108 17.72 17.93 3.27
C ASN A 108 16.55 18.93 3.36
N LEU A 109 15.75 18.81 4.43
CA LEU A 109 14.63 19.71 4.71
C LEU A 109 15.04 21.20 4.84
N GLN A 110 16.33 21.49 5.10
CA GLN A 110 16.82 22.86 5.11
C GLN A 110 16.99 23.44 3.69
N GLN A 111 17.48 22.65 2.73
CA GLN A 111 17.51 23.07 1.32
C GLN A 111 16.10 23.28 0.76
N SER A 112 15.15 22.42 1.10
CA SER A 112 13.75 22.60 0.68
C SER A 112 13.14 23.90 1.22
N LYS A 113 13.47 24.32 2.45
CA LYS A 113 13.08 25.64 2.98
C LYS A 113 13.73 26.79 2.22
N LEU A 114 15.01 26.68 1.86
CA LEU A 114 15.72 27.71 1.08
C LEU A 114 15.09 27.90 -0.30
N ILE A 115 14.78 26.81 -1.00
CA ILE A 115 14.13 26.86 -2.33
C ILE A 115 12.75 27.53 -2.23
N VAL A 116 11.93 27.19 -1.24
CA VAL A 116 10.61 27.82 -1.07
C VAL A 116 10.73 29.32 -0.77
N VAL A 117 11.69 29.71 0.06
CA VAL A 117 11.93 31.13 0.39
C VAL A 117 12.51 31.89 -0.81
N GLU A 118 13.41 31.29 -1.60
CA GLU A 118 13.93 31.88 -2.84
C GLU A 118 12.84 32.02 -3.90
N THR A 119 12.01 30.99 -4.09
CA THR A 119 10.88 31.03 -5.03
C THR A 119 9.86 32.10 -4.62
N ALA A 120 9.61 32.26 -3.30
CA ALA A 120 8.77 33.32 -2.75
C ALA A 120 9.38 34.72 -2.92
N LYS A 121 10.71 34.86 -2.84
CA LYS A 121 11.40 36.13 -3.13
C LYS A 121 11.29 36.48 -4.61
N VAL A 122 11.57 35.54 -5.51
CA VAL A 122 11.47 35.75 -6.97
C VAL A 122 10.05 36.17 -7.36
N THR A 123 9.01 35.51 -6.83
CA THR A 123 7.61 35.91 -7.09
C THR A 123 7.28 37.29 -6.52
N LYS A 124 7.80 37.67 -5.34
CA LYS A 124 7.55 39.00 -4.76
C LYS A 124 8.37 40.15 -5.37
N THR A 125 9.56 39.90 -5.88
CA THR A 125 10.45 40.96 -6.40
C THR A 125 10.50 41.01 -7.92
N CYS A 126 10.55 39.87 -8.61
CA CYS A 126 10.73 39.88 -10.06
C CYS A 126 9.40 40.06 -10.81
N ILE A 127 8.30 39.43 -10.37
CA ILE A 127 7.01 39.49 -11.09
C ILE A 127 6.39 40.91 -11.08
N PRO A 128 6.34 41.64 -9.96
CA PRO A 128 5.77 43.00 -9.95
C PRO A 128 6.60 43.97 -10.80
N THR A 129 7.92 43.81 -10.79
CA THR A 129 8.86 44.63 -11.56
C THR A 129 8.77 44.34 -13.06
N LEU A 130 8.60 43.06 -13.46
CA LEU A 130 8.32 42.68 -14.84
C LEU A 130 6.97 43.22 -15.33
N MET A 131 5.92 43.13 -14.50
CA MET A 131 4.60 43.70 -14.80
C MET A 131 4.66 45.22 -14.96
N THR A 132 5.41 45.94 -14.10
CA THR A 132 5.57 47.39 -14.24
C THR A 132 6.39 47.82 -15.45
N CYS A 133 7.37 47.01 -15.87
CA CYS A 133 8.14 47.27 -17.10
C CYS A 133 7.34 46.96 -18.38
N LEU A 134 6.46 45.96 -18.37
CA LEU A 134 5.65 45.58 -19.51
C LEU A 134 4.39 46.45 -19.68
N LEU A 135 3.81 46.97 -18.59
CA LEU A 135 2.62 47.83 -18.62
C LEU A 135 2.93 49.33 -18.80
N LYS A 136 4.22 49.73 -18.84
CA LYS A 136 4.68 51.10 -19.10
C LYS A 136 5.16 51.34 -20.55
N LYS A 137 4.96 50.39 -21.45
CA LYS A 137 5.08 50.58 -22.90
C LYS A 137 3.69 50.74 -23.51
#